data_AF-A0A5C9B5X9-F1
#
_entry.id   AF-A0A5C9B5X9-F1
#
_cell.length_a   1.000
_cell.length_b   1.000
_cell.length_c   1.000
_cell.angle_alpha   90.00
_cell.angle_beta   90.00
_cell.angle_gamma   90.00
#
_symmetry.space_group_name_H-M   'P 1'
#
loop_
_entity.id
_entity.type
_entity.pdbx_description
1 polymer ?
#
loop_
_entity_poly.entity_id
_entity_poly.type
_entity_poly.pdbx_seq_one_letter_code
_entity_poly.pdbx_strand_id
1 'polypeptide(L)'
;MLRRLDAQGHILAHRQVPIARFEVSTNGLGVTLEVPSGYTLDLAIWHIPGGEDDLIQSLGLIGSLETQRYFLWSSHTAYACPADLYLHLVHGHVYENHEVWPRYWRVCSELDAYALYVVLTGLLRATGKRMYDLLRTQVVFSVIARQAKDGGWYHGEWTQDMESHHRLVNGAIVMLTAYLGEYEDPVVRTALEKGMAFLVRHTQKITAGTWFMHDSLEADVHSLAKYPFPYARSTALGKSVGNMLILNTHLDSLIALDLYAHTTSDTQYADVAASARKAACVVLNLRTAEFLYRLLCRILELTQLPKDEAMRLPATTRIIKRLGWKYLAPRMHLIKAIFPRLVMPNGFVDRSLCQKDHSTRYQSVHVLDLVRYQRRYPQDGFWPIVRRTLEYTQHSSIRAHWMEDKTRQDALGFWAEALYHLCLLDPEPQYRAWLAEAILDLEDYGLGLPPSLLGSNAEAIAPTLQCPCPSPVDRRLRVANLSRGDTIEWLIVNPTHQESPLRWETSLNVEMVWHRSDAALHSDAEDFPQIPQRGWIHGIGRGSPP
;
A
#
# COMPACT_ATOMS: atom_id res chain seq x y z
N MET A 1 13.83 20.27 -9.32
CA MET A 1 14.25 19.17 -10.24
C MET A 1 13.99 19.61 -11.68
N LEU A 2 14.81 19.19 -12.64
CA LEU A 2 14.52 19.38 -14.07
C LEU A 2 13.67 18.20 -14.58
N ARG A 3 12.62 18.49 -15.35
CA ARG A 3 11.74 17.47 -15.93
C ARG A 3 11.46 17.75 -17.40
N ARG A 4 11.20 16.70 -18.17
CA ARG A 4 10.64 16.79 -19.52
C ARG A 4 9.26 16.15 -19.48
N LEU A 5 8.25 16.93 -19.85
CA LEU A 5 6.85 16.52 -19.82
C LEU A 5 6.32 16.38 -21.25
N ASP A 6 5.37 15.48 -21.46
CA ASP A 6 4.54 15.55 -22.67
C ASP A 6 3.34 16.48 -22.47
N ALA A 7 2.49 16.60 -23.51
CA ALA A 7 1.32 17.47 -23.48
C ALA A 7 0.23 17.03 -22.49
N GLN A 8 0.28 15.79 -22.00
CA GLN A 8 -0.67 15.22 -21.05
C GLN A 8 -0.13 15.27 -19.61
N GLY A 9 1.13 15.64 -19.43
CA GLY A 9 1.78 15.78 -18.12
C GLY A 9 2.60 14.55 -17.71
N HIS A 10 2.78 13.53 -18.56
CA HIS A 10 3.66 12.42 -18.21
C HIS A 10 5.10 12.89 -18.10
N ILE A 11 5.82 12.44 -17.07
CA ILE A 11 7.24 12.75 -16.90
C ILE A 11 8.04 11.75 -17.75
N LEU A 12 8.58 12.25 -18.87
CA LEU A 12 9.36 11.46 -19.84
C LEU A 12 10.83 11.32 -19.45
N ALA A 13 11.34 12.24 -18.64
CA ALA A 13 12.70 12.24 -18.11
C ALA A 13 12.80 13.24 -16.95
N HIS A 14 13.72 12.99 -16.03
CA HIS A 14 14.03 13.90 -14.94
C HIS A 14 15.51 13.86 -14.58
N ARG A 15 16.04 14.97 -14.03
CA ARG A 15 17.39 15.03 -13.47
C ARG A 15 17.51 16.14 -12.43
N GLN A 16 18.52 16.05 -11.58
CA GLN A 16 18.84 17.12 -10.64
C GLN A 16 19.26 18.39 -11.38
N VAL A 17 18.85 19.54 -10.83
CA VAL A 17 19.27 20.86 -11.32
C VAL A 17 20.49 21.29 -10.50
N PRO A 18 21.64 21.59 -11.12
CA PRO A 18 22.76 22.15 -10.39
C PRO A 18 22.46 23.60 -10.01
N ILE A 19 22.87 24.01 -8.81
CA ILE A 19 22.89 25.42 -8.43
C ILE A 19 24.12 26.06 -9.06
N ALA A 20 23.91 26.91 -10.06
CA ALA A 20 25.00 27.58 -10.77
C ALA A 20 25.60 28.72 -9.94
N ARG A 21 24.76 29.43 -9.18
CA ARG A 21 25.17 30.50 -8.26
C ARG A 21 24.23 30.57 -7.08
N PHE A 22 24.79 30.78 -5.89
CA PHE A 22 24.05 31.04 -4.66
C PHE A 22 24.65 32.26 -3.99
N GLU A 23 23.85 33.29 -3.77
CA GLU A 23 24.29 34.57 -3.20
C GLU A 23 23.45 34.90 -1.98
N VAL A 24 24.12 35.32 -0.92
CA VAL A 24 23.48 35.87 0.28
C VAL A 24 24.05 37.27 0.48
N SER A 25 23.18 38.25 0.52
CA SER A 25 23.54 39.66 0.74
C SER A 25 22.57 40.31 1.73
N THR A 26 22.90 41.51 2.18
CA THR A 26 21.97 42.34 2.96
C THR A 26 20.67 42.67 2.22
N ASN A 27 20.67 42.56 0.88
CA ASN A 27 19.52 42.81 0.03
C ASN A 27 18.68 41.55 -0.24
N GLY A 28 19.11 40.38 0.23
CA GLY A 28 18.38 39.12 0.13
C GLY A 28 19.22 37.95 -0.38
N LEU A 29 18.51 36.89 -0.71
CA LEU A 29 19.03 35.60 -1.19
C LEU A 29 18.75 35.46 -2.68
N GLY A 30 19.80 35.18 -3.46
CA GLY A 30 19.73 34.94 -4.90
C GLY A 30 20.18 33.53 -5.25
N VAL A 31 19.39 32.81 -6.06
CA VAL A 31 19.75 31.49 -6.58
C VAL A 31 19.65 31.51 -8.10
N THR A 32 20.73 31.13 -8.78
CA THR A 32 20.73 30.94 -10.24
C THR A 32 20.74 29.46 -10.55
N LEU A 33 19.75 29.03 -11.34
CA LEU A 33 19.56 27.66 -11.79
C LEU A 33 19.60 27.62 -13.31
N GLU A 34 20.38 26.70 -13.87
CA GLU A 34 20.44 26.53 -15.33
C GLU A 34 19.36 25.54 -15.78
N VAL A 35 18.52 25.99 -16.72
CA VAL A 35 17.42 25.19 -17.30
C VAL A 35 17.73 24.91 -18.77
N PRO A 36 18.17 23.69 -19.11
CA PRO A 36 18.46 23.30 -20.49
C PRO A 36 17.20 23.33 -21.37
N SER A 37 17.39 23.57 -22.67
CA SER A 37 16.28 23.54 -23.65
C SER A 37 15.52 22.20 -23.58
N GLY A 38 14.18 22.28 -23.64
CA GLY A 38 13.30 21.11 -23.55
C GLY A 38 13.06 20.56 -22.13
N TYR A 39 13.63 21.20 -21.10
CA TYR A 39 13.32 20.90 -19.70
C TYR A 39 12.53 22.04 -19.05
N THR A 40 11.66 21.66 -18.13
CA THR A 40 11.03 22.58 -17.18
C THR A 40 11.70 22.41 -15.81
N LEU A 41 11.85 23.52 -15.10
CA LEU A 41 12.24 23.50 -13.70
C LEU A 41 10.97 23.49 -12.85
N ASP A 42 10.84 22.46 -12.02
CA ASP A 42 9.88 22.46 -10.93
C ASP A 42 10.60 22.81 -9.62
N LEU A 43 10.12 23.87 -8.99
CA LEU A 43 10.69 24.48 -7.80
C LEU A 43 9.57 24.91 -6.87
N ALA A 44 9.54 24.34 -5.66
CA ALA A 44 8.69 24.80 -4.57
C ALA A 44 9.49 25.72 -3.65
N ILE A 45 8.98 26.92 -3.38
CA ILE A 45 9.59 27.88 -2.47
C ILE A 45 8.62 28.11 -1.31
N TRP A 46 9.09 27.85 -0.09
CA TRP A 46 8.36 28.15 1.13
C TRP A 46 8.84 29.48 1.68
N HIS A 47 7.94 30.46 1.72
CA HIS A 47 8.19 31.71 2.44
C HIS A 47 7.55 31.61 3.82
N ILE A 48 8.40 31.39 4.84
CA ILE A 48 7.98 31.26 6.23
C ILE A 48 8.27 32.60 6.91
N PRO A 49 7.23 33.36 7.33
CA PRO A 49 7.43 34.58 8.10
C PRO A 49 8.25 34.30 9.38
N GLY A 50 9.11 35.25 9.76
CA GLY A 50 9.95 35.10 10.95
C GLY A 50 9.20 34.98 12.28
N GLY A 51 7.89 35.25 12.31
CA GLY A 51 7.03 35.06 13.49
C GLY A 51 6.38 33.67 13.57
N GLU A 52 6.63 32.77 12.61
CA GLU A 52 6.13 31.39 12.62
C GLU A 52 7.15 30.46 13.32
N ASP A 53 7.44 30.73 14.59
CA ASP A 53 8.48 30.04 15.37
C ASP A 53 8.31 28.50 15.36
N ASP A 54 7.07 28.02 15.44
CA ASP A 54 6.73 26.58 15.39
C ASP A 54 7.18 25.92 14.08
N LEU A 55 6.95 26.56 12.93
CA LEU A 55 7.33 26.02 11.63
C LEU A 55 8.84 26.07 11.43
N ILE A 56 9.49 27.15 11.87
CA ILE A 56 10.95 27.29 11.83
C ILE A 56 11.61 26.21 12.70
N GLN A 57 11.10 26.00 13.93
CA GLN A 57 11.61 24.98 14.84
C GLN A 57 11.33 23.56 14.31
N SER A 58 10.14 23.32 13.77
CA SER A 58 9.75 22.02 13.19
C SER A 58 10.69 21.58 12.08
N LEU A 59 11.18 22.52 11.26
CA LEU A 59 12.16 22.29 10.20
C LEU A 59 13.58 22.10 10.74
N GLY A 60 13.93 22.75 11.85
CA GLY A 60 15.26 22.69 12.44
C GLY A 60 15.54 21.44 13.29
N LEU A 61 14.50 20.82 13.85
CA LEU A 61 14.62 19.71 14.80
C LEU A 61 13.86 18.48 14.32
N ILE A 62 14.50 17.60 13.55
CA ILE A 62 13.88 16.36 13.03
C ILE A 62 14.18 15.18 13.97
N GLY A 63 13.13 14.56 14.52
CA GLY A 63 13.17 13.42 15.44
C GLY A 63 13.40 12.08 14.75
N SER A 64 13.49 10.99 15.55
CA SER A 64 13.82 9.67 15.00
C SER A 64 12.79 9.15 14.00
N LEU A 65 11.49 9.18 14.33
CA LEU A 65 10.39 8.76 13.44
C LEU A 65 10.43 9.52 12.11
N GLU A 66 10.68 10.82 12.15
CA GLU A 66 10.68 11.70 10.97
C GLU A 66 11.82 11.39 9.98
N THR A 67 12.84 10.63 10.42
CA THR A 67 13.97 10.15 9.59
C THR A 67 13.87 8.69 9.18
N GLN A 68 12.82 7.97 9.62
CA GLN A 68 12.59 6.60 9.20
C GLN A 68 12.08 6.56 7.77
N ARG A 69 12.38 5.46 7.08
CA ARG A 69 11.93 5.22 5.72
C ARG A 69 10.54 4.59 5.77
N TYR A 70 9.57 5.18 5.08
CA TYR A 70 8.21 4.68 4.96
C TYR A 70 7.91 4.32 3.51
N PHE A 71 7.52 3.07 3.28
CA PHE A 71 7.19 2.48 1.99
C PHE A 71 5.99 3.18 1.34
N LEU A 72 6.08 3.49 0.05
CA LEU A 72 4.98 4.07 -0.72
C LEU A 72 4.38 3.02 -1.64
N TRP A 73 3.07 2.82 -1.54
CA TRP A 73 2.39 1.66 -2.11
C TRP A 73 2.38 1.58 -3.63
N SER A 74 2.40 2.69 -4.36
CA SER A 74 2.37 2.66 -5.84
C SER A 74 3.78 2.68 -6.42
N SER A 75 4.61 3.59 -5.94
CA SER A 75 5.98 3.75 -6.46
C SER A 75 6.96 2.72 -5.95
N HIS A 76 6.63 2.01 -4.87
CA HIS A 76 7.51 1.10 -4.15
C HIS A 76 8.84 1.77 -3.73
N THR A 77 8.79 3.09 -3.52
CA THR A 77 9.89 3.89 -3.00
C THR A 77 9.66 4.19 -1.51
N ALA A 78 10.52 5.03 -0.92
CA ALA A 78 10.37 5.42 0.47
C ALA A 78 10.33 6.94 0.65
N TYR A 79 9.44 7.40 1.51
CA TYR A 79 9.49 8.72 2.15
C TYR A 79 10.39 8.62 3.39
N ALA A 80 11.42 9.44 3.50
CA ALA A 80 12.41 9.39 4.59
C ALA A 80 12.59 10.74 5.30
N CYS A 81 12.05 11.83 4.76
CA CYS A 81 12.05 13.15 5.37
C CYS A 81 10.98 14.06 4.75
N PRO A 82 10.64 15.21 5.39
CA PRO A 82 9.67 16.17 4.84
C PRO A 82 9.96 16.64 3.40
N ALA A 83 11.23 16.78 3.03
CA ALA A 83 11.62 17.21 1.70
C ALA A 83 11.30 16.17 0.61
N ASP A 84 11.17 14.89 0.96
CA ASP A 84 10.87 13.82 0.00
C ASP A 84 9.47 13.95 -0.59
N LEU A 85 8.55 14.69 0.04
CA LEU A 85 7.25 15.00 -0.56
C LEU A 85 7.43 15.61 -1.97
N TYR A 86 8.45 16.44 -2.19
CA TYR A 86 8.70 17.12 -3.47
C TYR A 86 9.37 16.22 -4.52
N LEU A 87 9.70 14.97 -4.18
CA LEU A 87 10.01 13.94 -5.18
C LEU A 87 8.73 13.48 -5.90
N HIS A 88 7.59 13.54 -5.20
CA HIS A 88 6.27 13.13 -5.69
C HIS A 88 5.41 14.31 -6.13
N LEU A 89 5.47 15.43 -5.42
CA LEU A 89 4.71 16.63 -5.76
C LEU A 89 5.39 17.38 -6.91
N VAL A 90 4.78 17.31 -8.10
CA VAL A 90 5.27 17.92 -9.34
C VAL A 90 4.18 18.81 -9.91
N HIS A 91 4.46 20.12 -10.01
CA HIS A 91 3.49 21.10 -10.53
C HIS A 91 2.11 21.02 -9.84
N GLY A 92 2.09 20.74 -8.53
CA GLY A 92 0.85 20.63 -7.75
C GLY A 92 0.11 19.30 -7.90
N HIS A 93 0.71 18.28 -8.52
CA HIS A 93 0.14 16.93 -8.64
C HIS A 93 1.07 15.89 -8.03
N VAL A 94 0.51 14.78 -7.52
CA VAL A 94 1.28 13.69 -6.92
C VAL A 94 1.57 12.63 -7.97
N TYR A 95 2.86 12.40 -8.24
CA TYR A 95 3.37 11.39 -9.17
C TYR A 95 3.96 10.20 -8.43
N GLU A 96 3.95 9.06 -9.11
CA GLU A 96 4.81 7.96 -8.73
C GLU A 96 6.28 8.35 -8.87
N ASN A 97 7.09 7.96 -7.89
CA ASN A 97 8.53 8.21 -7.91
C ASN A 97 9.32 7.09 -8.60
N HIS A 98 8.72 6.41 -9.57
CA HIS A 98 9.39 5.43 -10.42
C HIS A 98 8.87 5.47 -11.85
N GLU A 99 9.65 4.92 -12.79
CA GLU A 99 9.24 4.78 -14.19
C GLU A 99 8.42 3.51 -14.37
N VAL A 100 7.28 3.64 -15.06
CA VAL A 100 6.31 2.56 -15.20
C VAL A 100 6.41 1.92 -16.57
N TRP A 101 6.65 0.60 -16.61
CA TRP A 101 6.55 -0.18 -17.85
C TRP A 101 5.11 -0.12 -18.38
N PRO A 102 4.85 -0.05 -19.70
CA PRO A 102 5.78 -0.27 -20.82
C PRO A 102 6.49 0.97 -21.35
N ARG A 103 6.05 2.16 -20.97
CA ARG A 103 6.52 3.41 -21.57
C ARG A 103 7.67 4.05 -20.81
N TYR A 104 7.92 3.60 -19.59
CA TYR A 104 8.95 4.08 -18.68
C TYR A 104 8.85 5.60 -18.43
N TRP A 105 7.63 6.13 -18.43
CA TRP A 105 7.33 7.47 -17.93
C TRP A 105 6.83 7.39 -16.48
N ARG A 106 6.71 8.54 -15.82
CA ARG A 106 6.02 8.64 -14.53
C ARG A 106 4.64 9.25 -14.73
N VAL A 107 3.66 8.66 -14.04
CA VAL A 107 2.26 9.09 -14.05
C VAL A 107 1.86 9.62 -12.68
N CYS A 108 0.75 10.35 -12.63
CA CYS A 108 0.14 10.72 -11.35
C CYS A 108 -0.31 9.46 -10.59
N SER A 109 -0.29 9.46 -9.26
CA SER A 109 -0.81 8.34 -8.46
C SER A 109 -1.47 8.80 -7.18
N GLU A 110 -2.78 8.56 -7.11
CA GLU A 110 -3.58 8.77 -5.91
C GLU A 110 -3.29 7.71 -4.83
N LEU A 111 -2.69 6.57 -5.20
CA LEU A 111 -2.30 5.56 -4.21
C LEU A 111 -1.03 5.98 -3.46
N ASP A 112 -0.06 6.59 -4.15
CA ASP A 112 1.08 7.26 -3.50
C ASP A 112 0.63 8.48 -2.69
N ALA A 113 -0.34 9.25 -3.20
CA ALA A 113 -0.94 10.35 -2.44
C ALA A 113 -1.56 9.84 -1.12
N TYR A 114 -2.29 8.73 -1.16
CA TYR A 114 -2.87 8.13 0.03
C TYR A 114 -1.79 7.62 0.99
N ALA A 115 -0.73 6.96 0.50
CA ALA A 115 0.39 6.52 1.34
C ALA A 115 1.08 7.72 2.04
N LEU A 116 1.37 8.79 1.29
CA LEU A 116 1.93 10.04 1.83
C LEU A 116 1.00 10.66 2.88
N TYR A 117 -0.30 10.70 2.62
CA TYR A 117 -1.29 11.18 3.58
C TYR A 117 -1.25 10.40 4.90
N VAL A 118 -1.16 9.07 4.84
CA VAL A 118 -1.10 8.19 6.02
C VAL A 118 0.19 8.44 6.81
N VAL A 119 1.34 8.53 6.13
CA VAL A 119 2.63 8.85 6.76
C VAL A 119 2.57 10.20 7.45
N LEU A 120 2.15 11.25 6.73
CA LEU A 120 2.12 12.62 7.25
C LEU A 120 1.12 12.76 8.41
N THR A 121 -0.03 12.06 8.36
CA THR A 121 -0.97 12.01 9.49
C THR A 121 -0.36 11.32 10.70
N GLY A 122 0.41 10.25 10.49
CA GLY A 122 1.11 9.55 11.56
C GLY A 122 2.19 10.41 12.22
N LEU A 123 2.98 11.11 11.41
CA LEU A 123 3.99 12.05 11.88
C LEU A 123 3.37 13.26 12.59
N LEU A 124 2.26 13.79 12.09
CA LEU A 124 1.49 14.85 12.77
C LEU A 124 1.06 14.38 14.17
N ARG A 125 0.45 13.20 14.28
CA ARG A 125 -0.02 12.68 15.58
C ARG A 125 1.14 12.37 16.53
N ALA A 126 2.25 11.85 16.02
CA ALA A 126 3.41 11.51 16.82
C ALA A 126 4.18 12.74 17.33
N THR A 127 4.24 13.82 16.55
CA THR A 127 5.11 14.98 16.83
C THR A 127 4.36 16.25 17.23
N GLY A 128 3.07 16.35 16.90
CA GLY A 128 2.28 17.58 17.05
C GLY A 128 2.66 18.72 16.10
N LYS A 129 3.63 18.51 15.20
CA LYS A 129 4.17 19.58 14.34
C LYS A 129 3.19 20.00 13.27
N ARG A 130 2.81 21.28 13.25
CA ARG A 130 1.90 21.88 12.27
C ARG A 130 2.37 21.72 10.83
N MET A 131 3.68 21.63 10.59
CA MET A 131 4.24 21.38 9.25
C MET A 131 3.61 20.14 8.60
N TYR A 132 3.42 19.04 9.34
CA TYR A 132 2.84 17.82 8.77
C TYR A 132 1.38 17.97 8.39
N ASP A 133 0.64 18.81 9.11
CA ASP A 133 -0.73 19.16 8.76
C ASP A 133 -0.80 19.95 7.44
N LEU A 134 0.12 20.91 7.25
CA LEU A 134 0.25 21.65 5.98
C LEU A 134 0.58 20.71 4.81
N LEU A 135 1.56 19.82 5.00
CA LEU A 135 1.99 18.90 3.95
C LEU A 135 0.88 17.91 3.56
N ARG A 136 0.18 17.29 4.53
CA ARG A 136 -0.91 16.35 4.20
C ARG A 136 -2.10 17.06 3.54
N THR A 137 -2.39 18.30 3.96
CA THR A 137 -3.44 19.12 3.35
C THR A 137 -3.09 19.48 1.91
N GLN A 138 -1.83 19.80 1.62
CA GLN A 138 -1.35 20.00 0.25
C GLN A 138 -1.57 18.74 -0.60
N VAL A 139 -1.30 17.54 -0.07
CA VAL A 139 -1.55 16.27 -0.78
C VAL A 139 -3.04 16.11 -1.12
N VAL A 140 -3.94 16.38 -0.17
CA VAL A 140 -5.40 16.33 -0.39
C VAL A 140 -5.83 17.29 -1.50
N PHE A 141 -5.41 18.55 -1.43
CA PHE A 141 -5.76 19.53 -2.48
C PHE A 141 -5.14 19.20 -3.83
N SER A 142 -3.94 18.59 -3.86
CA SER A 142 -3.29 18.15 -5.10
C SER A 142 -4.10 17.06 -5.82
N VAL A 143 -4.72 16.16 -5.06
CA VAL A 143 -5.61 15.11 -5.59
C VAL A 143 -6.93 15.71 -6.08
N ILE A 144 -7.53 16.64 -5.33
CA ILE A 144 -8.78 17.31 -5.72
C ILE A 144 -8.58 18.14 -6.98
N ALA A 145 -7.50 18.93 -7.06
CA ALA A 145 -7.20 19.79 -8.20
C ALA A 145 -7.05 19.03 -9.52
N ARG A 146 -6.69 17.74 -9.44
CA ARG A 146 -6.50 16.85 -10.60
C ARG A 146 -7.79 16.12 -11.00
N GLN A 147 -8.81 16.11 -10.16
CA GLN A 147 -10.04 15.38 -10.43
C GLN A 147 -10.73 15.95 -11.68
N ALA A 148 -11.05 15.08 -12.63
CA ALA A 148 -11.76 15.47 -13.84
C ALA A 148 -13.23 15.84 -13.54
N LYS A 149 -13.89 16.51 -14.50
CA LYS A 149 -15.27 16.99 -14.35
C LYS A 149 -16.28 15.86 -14.07
N ASP A 150 -16.02 14.67 -14.59
CA ASP A 150 -16.85 13.48 -14.39
C ASP A 150 -16.57 12.76 -13.07
N GLY A 151 -15.60 13.22 -12.28
CA GLY A 151 -15.17 12.64 -11.01
C GLY A 151 -14.00 11.68 -11.11
N GLY A 152 -13.51 11.38 -12.33
CA GLY A 152 -12.42 10.43 -12.55
C GLY A 152 -11.03 11.01 -12.32
N TRP A 153 -10.06 10.12 -12.14
CA TRP A 153 -8.62 10.41 -12.18
C TRP A 153 -8.00 9.60 -13.30
N TYR A 154 -7.32 10.26 -14.22
CA TYR A 154 -6.83 9.67 -15.47
C TYR A 154 -5.31 9.75 -15.53
N HIS A 155 -4.64 8.68 -15.95
CA HIS A 155 -3.21 8.50 -15.71
C HIS A 155 -2.40 8.26 -16.96
N GLY A 156 -2.98 7.61 -17.98
CA GLY A 156 -2.23 7.19 -19.17
C GLY A 156 -1.05 6.29 -18.80
N GLU A 157 -1.25 5.27 -17.96
CA GLU A 157 -0.15 4.37 -17.54
C GLU A 157 0.35 3.49 -18.70
N TRP A 158 -0.60 2.96 -19.47
CA TRP A 158 -0.42 1.95 -20.50
C TRP A 158 -0.39 2.54 -21.91
N THR A 159 -1.22 3.56 -22.18
CA THR A 159 -1.45 4.06 -23.54
C THR A 159 -1.08 5.54 -23.70
N GLN A 160 -1.21 6.09 -24.92
CA GLN A 160 -1.13 7.56 -25.12
C GLN A 160 -2.47 8.24 -24.89
N ASP A 161 -3.52 7.44 -24.66
CA ASP A 161 -4.78 7.96 -24.17
C ASP A 161 -4.67 8.12 -22.66
N MET A 162 -5.50 8.99 -22.08
CA MET A 162 -5.55 9.18 -20.64
C MET A 162 -6.54 8.17 -20.05
N GLU A 163 -6.20 6.88 -20.01
CA GLU A 163 -7.03 5.88 -19.32
C GLU A 163 -7.00 6.06 -17.79
N SER A 164 -8.01 5.52 -17.11
CA SER A 164 -8.10 5.51 -15.64
C SER A 164 -7.87 4.12 -15.08
N HIS A 165 -6.90 4.00 -14.16
CA HIS A 165 -6.69 2.81 -13.36
C HIS A 165 -7.50 2.91 -12.06
N HIS A 166 -8.56 2.11 -11.91
CA HIS A 166 -9.53 2.33 -10.83
C HIS A 166 -9.01 2.00 -9.42
N ARG A 167 -7.91 1.24 -9.28
CA ARG A 167 -7.23 1.13 -7.96
C ARG A 167 -6.69 2.49 -7.48
N LEU A 168 -6.22 3.35 -8.39
CA LEU A 168 -5.76 4.68 -8.03
C LEU A 168 -6.96 5.56 -7.63
N VAL A 169 -8.07 5.47 -8.37
CA VAL A 169 -9.34 6.10 -7.99
C VAL A 169 -9.79 5.68 -6.59
N ASN A 170 -9.71 4.38 -6.25
CA ASN A 170 -10.02 3.89 -4.91
C ASN A 170 -9.09 4.53 -3.85
N GLY A 171 -7.77 4.65 -4.13
CA GLY A 171 -6.83 5.36 -3.24
C GLY A 171 -7.24 6.80 -2.97
N ALA A 172 -7.69 7.52 -4.00
CA ALA A 172 -8.22 8.89 -3.88
C ALA A 172 -9.44 8.93 -2.97
N ILE A 173 -10.43 8.07 -3.23
CA ILE A 173 -11.68 8.01 -2.46
C ILE A 173 -11.41 7.68 -0.99
N VAL A 174 -10.55 6.70 -0.72
CA VAL A 174 -10.20 6.31 0.66
C VAL A 174 -9.49 7.45 1.38
N MET A 175 -8.53 8.13 0.73
CA MET A 175 -7.85 9.28 1.31
C MET A 175 -8.80 10.44 1.61
N LEU A 176 -9.67 10.80 0.66
CA LEU A 176 -10.65 11.88 0.85
C LEU A 176 -11.66 11.52 1.94
N THR A 177 -12.04 10.24 2.05
CA THR A 177 -12.91 9.75 3.13
C THR A 177 -12.23 9.83 4.50
N ALA A 178 -10.93 9.49 4.56
CA ALA A 178 -10.13 9.60 5.77
C ALA A 178 -10.02 11.06 6.23
N TYR A 179 -9.74 11.99 5.31
CA TYR A 179 -9.67 13.42 5.62
C TYR A 179 -11.03 13.97 6.07
N LEU A 180 -12.11 13.64 5.37
CA LEU A 180 -13.47 14.08 5.73
C LEU A 180 -13.91 13.55 7.10
N GLY A 181 -13.40 12.39 7.52
CA GLY A 181 -13.64 11.84 8.85
C GLY A 181 -12.94 12.59 9.98
N GLU A 182 -11.97 13.45 9.68
CA GLU A 182 -11.29 14.34 10.63
C GLU A 182 -11.80 15.79 10.53
N TYR A 183 -12.07 16.26 9.31
CA TYR A 183 -12.42 17.64 9.01
C TYR A 183 -13.68 17.72 8.15
N GLU A 184 -14.69 18.44 8.61
CA GLU A 184 -15.81 18.79 7.75
C GLU A 184 -15.36 19.83 6.71
N ASP A 185 -15.12 19.37 5.48
CA ASP A 185 -14.74 20.21 4.35
C ASP A 185 -15.69 20.00 3.16
N PRO A 186 -16.50 21.01 2.78
CA PRO A 186 -17.42 20.91 1.64
C PRO A 186 -16.74 20.63 0.29
N VAL A 187 -15.51 21.11 0.08
CA VAL A 187 -14.74 20.89 -1.15
C VAL A 187 -14.34 19.43 -1.25
N VAL A 188 -13.84 18.87 -0.15
CA VAL A 188 -13.48 17.44 -0.05
C VAL A 188 -14.72 16.56 -0.23
N ARG A 189 -15.84 16.89 0.44
CA ARG A 189 -17.11 16.17 0.30
C ARG A 189 -17.58 16.14 -1.17
N THR A 190 -17.58 17.29 -1.84
CA THR A 190 -17.99 17.38 -3.25
C THR A 190 -17.10 16.54 -4.16
N ALA A 191 -15.78 16.57 -3.95
CA ALA A 191 -14.83 15.76 -4.72
C ALA A 191 -15.04 14.26 -4.47
N LEU A 192 -15.26 13.87 -3.21
CA LEU A 192 -15.52 12.50 -2.80
C LEU A 192 -16.81 11.94 -3.43
N GLU A 193 -17.91 12.69 -3.39
CA GLU A 193 -19.19 12.31 -4.01
C GLU A 193 -19.05 12.08 -5.53
N LYS A 194 -18.33 12.96 -6.23
CA LYS A 194 -18.02 12.80 -7.66
C LYS A 194 -17.17 11.57 -7.93
N GLY A 195 -16.14 11.33 -7.13
CA GLY A 195 -15.27 10.17 -7.24
C GLY A 195 -16.04 8.86 -7.05
N MET A 196 -16.94 8.83 -6.06
CA MET A 196 -17.78 7.67 -5.82
C MET A 196 -18.78 7.42 -6.97
N ALA A 197 -19.43 8.46 -7.47
CA ALA A 197 -20.31 8.37 -8.64
C ALA A 197 -19.56 7.92 -9.90
N PHE A 198 -18.31 8.34 -10.08
CA PHE A 198 -17.43 7.83 -11.13
C PHE A 198 -17.18 6.32 -10.94
N LEU A 199 -16.71 5.90 -9.76
CA LEU A 199 -16.38 4.49 -9.49
C LEU A 199 -17.56 3.54 -9.74
N VAL A 200 -18.76 3.88 -9.25
CA VAL A 200 -19.96 3.03 -9.38
C VAL A 200 -20.40 2.85 -10.83
N ARG A 201 -20.17 3.84 -11.69
CA ARG A 201 -20.44 3.73 -13.14
C ARG A 201 -19.49 2.78 -13.85
N HIS A 202 -18.31 2.51 -13.29
CA HIS A 202 -17.30 1.63 -13.86
C HIS A 202 -17.44 0.19 -13.36
N THR A 203 -18.65 -0.34 -13.55
CA THR A 203 -19.01 -1.71 -13.17
C THR A 203 -19.53 -2.50 -14.36
N GLN A 204 -19.49 -3.82 -14.24
CA GLN A 204 -20.10 -4.75 -15.18
C GLN A 204 -20.92 -5.81 -14.44
N LYS A 205 -22.02 -6.26 -15.03
CA LYS A 205 -22.75 -7.42 -14.53
C LYS A 205 -22.07 -8.72 -14.97
N ILE A 206 -21.80 -9.58 -14.00
CA ILE A 206 -21.44 -10.98 -14.18
C ILE A 206 -22.60 -11.86 -13.67
N THR A 207 -22.56 -13.17 -13.91
CA THR A 207 -23.64 -14.09 -13.50
C THR A 207 -24.00 -13.98 -12.01
N ALA A 208 -22.99 -13.76 -11.15
CA ALA A 208 -23.18 -13.69 -9.70
C ALA A 208 -23.65 -12.32 -9.18
N GLY A 209 -23.45 -11.23 -9.94
CA GLY A 209 -23.71 -9.87 -9.46
C GLY A 209 -22.88 -8.79 -10.18
N THR A 210 -22.71 -7.65 -9.55
CA THR A 210 -21.87 -6.55 -10.02
C THR A 210 -20.38 -6.89 -9.84
N TRP A 211 -19.54 -6.56 -10.80
CA TRP A 211 -18.08 -6.58 -10.68
C TRP A 211 -17.52 -5.20 -11.02
N PHE A 212 -16.55 -4.72 -10.25
CA PHE A 212 -15.87 -3.45 -10.51
C PHE A 212 -14.76 -3.69 -11.52
N MET A 213 -14.70 -2.86 -12.56
CA MET A 213 -13.65 -2.98 -13.57
C MET A 213 -12.31 -2.52 -12.98
N HIS A 214 -11.22 -3.13 -13.42
CA HIS A 214 -9.88 -2.77 -12.98
C HIS A 214 -9.41 -1.42 -13.52
N ASP A 215 -9.71 -1.22 -14.80
CA ASP A 215 -9.20 -0.15 -15.63
C ASP A 215 -10.28 0.21 -16.65
N SER A 216 -10.36 1.48 -17.05
CA SER A 216 -11.26 1.93 -18.12
C SER A 216 -11.04 1.19 -19.44
N LEU A 217 -9.85 0.62 -19.69
CA LEU A 217 -9.56 -0.22 -20.85
C LEU A 217 -10.37 -1.54 -20.86
N GLU A 218 -10.91 -1.98 -19.72
CA GLU A 218 -11.76 -3.18 -19.65
C GLU A 218 -13.19 -2.98 -20.17
N ALA A 219 -13.57 -1.75 -20.52
CA ALA A 219 -14.93 -1.41 -20.93
C ALA A 219 -15.41 -2.21 -22.16
N ASP A 220 -14.50 -2.47 -23.10
CA ASP A 220 -14.79 -3.22 -24.33
C ASP A 220 -13.54 -3.88 -24.93
N VAL A 221 -13.74 -4.71 -25.95
CA VAL A 221 -12.66 -5.48 -26.58
C VAL A 221 -11.67 -4.61 -27.37
N HIS A 222 -12.12 -3.51 -27.95
CA HIS A 222 -11.27 -2.59 -28.70
C HIS A 222 -10.36 -1.80 -27.76
N SER A 223 -10.90 -1.31 -26.64
CA SER A 223 -10.15 -0.66 -25.58
C SER A 223 -9.14 -1.63 -24.95
N LEU A 224 -9.57 -2.86 -24.62
CA LEU A 224 -8.68 -3.88 -24.03
C LEU A 224 -7.55 -4.30 -24.99
N ALA A 225 -7.75 -4.19 -26.31
CA ALA A 225 -6.69 -4.50 -27.28
C ALA A 225 -5.47 -3.57 -27.17
N LYS A 226 -5.61 -2.40 -26.52
CA LYS A 226 -4.51 -1.49 -26.20
C LYS A 226 -3.76 -1.87 -24.92
N TYR A 227 -4.33 -2.77 -24.11
CA TYR A 227 -3.73 -3.22 -22.86
C TYR A 227 -2.44 -4.01 -23.17
N PRO A 228 -1.32 -3.75 -22.47
CA PRO A 228 -0.01 -4.24 -22.89
C PRO A 228 0.23 -5.71 -22.49
N PHE A 229 -0.65 -6.29 -21.67
CA PHE A 229 -0.55 -7.67 -21.23
C PHE A 229 -1.41 -8.59 -22.10
N PRO A 230 -0.87 -9.72 -22.59
CA PRO A 230 -1.69 -10.72 -23.27
C PRO A 230 -2.77 -11.27 -22.33
N TYR A 231 -3.89 -11.70 -22.89
CA TYR A 231 -5.02 -12.21 -22.12
C TYR A 231 -5.76 -13.33 -22.86
N ALA A 232 -6.46 -14.16 -22.10
CA ALA A 232 -7.40 -15.16 -22.63
C ALA A 232 -8.76 -14.52 -22.93
N ARG A 233 -9.28 -14.69 -24.13
CA ARG A 233 -10.67 -14.33 -24.43
C ARG A 233 -11.59 -15.34 -23.75
N SER A 234 -12.42 -14.88 -22.81
CA SER A 234 -13.34 -15.74 -22.07
C SER A 234 -14.57 -14.95 -21.62
N THR A 235 -15.71 -15.63 -21.57
CA THR A 235 -16.98 -15.16 -20.97
C THR A 235 -17.36 -15.98 -19.73
N ALA A 236 -16.40 -16.71 -19.15
CA ALA A 236 -16.61 -17.48 -17.93
C ALA A 236 -17.19 -16.59 -16.83
N LEU A 237 -18.14 -17.14 -16.05
CA LEU A 237 -18.89 -16.41 -15.02
C LEU A 237 -19.79 -15.29 -15.59
N GLY A 238 -20.07 -15.27 -16.89
CA GLY A 238 -20.95 -14.28 -17.52
C GLY A 238 -20.32 -12.90 -17.72
N LYS A 239 -19.01 -12.77 -17.50
CA LYS A 239 -18.28 -11.53 -17.78
C LYS A 239 -18.17 -11.28 -19.30
N SER A 240 -17.94 -10.03 -19.68
CA SER A 240 -17.55 -9.71 -21.06
C SER A 240 -16.12 -10.17 -21.37
N VAL A 241 -15.78 -10.22 -22.66
CA VAL A 241 -14.40 -10.50 -23.09
C VAL A 241 -13.42 -9.40 -22.64
N GLY A 242 -13.87 -8.15 -22.53
CA GLY A 242 -13.06 -6.99 -22.11
C GLY A 242 -12.69 -6.98 -20.61
N ASN A 243 -13.51 -7.62 -19.77
CA ASN A 243 -13.29 -7.65 -18.33
C ASN A 243 -12.34 -8.79 -17.93
N MET A 244 -11.18 -8.49 -17.35
CA MET A 244 -10.20 -9.52 -16.95
C MET A 244 -10.53 -10.17 -15.59
N LEU A 245 -11.53 -9.63 -14.89
CA LEU A 245 -11.99 -10.08 -13.57
C LEU A 245 -10.84 -10.02 -12.55
N ILE A 246 -10.25 -8.83 -12.42
CA ILE A 246 -9.13 -8.55 -11.51
C ILE A 246 -9.65 -8.36 -10.08
N LEU A 247 -9.10 -9.12 -9.14
CA LEU A 247 -9.63 -9.21 -7.77
C LEU A 247 -9.33 -7.97 -6.93
N ASN A 248 -8.08 -7.53 -6.96
CA ASN A 248 -7.56 -6.56 -6.00
C ASN A 248 -8.30 -5.21 -6.10
N THR A 249 -8.58 -4.72 -7.32
CA THR A 249 -9.42 -3.53 -7.51
C THR A 249 -10.87 -3.74 -7.09
N HIS A 250 -11.43 -4.93 -7.31
CA HIS A 250 -12.81 -5.21 -6.91
C HIS A 250 -12.99 -5.15 -5.40
N LEU A 251 -12.06 -5.73 -4.64
CA LEU A 251 -12.08 -5.66 -3.18
C LEU A 251 -11.85 -4.24 -2.67
N ASP A 252 -10.90 -3.50 -3.25
CA ASP A 252 -10.69 -2.08 -2.92
C ASP A 252 -11.92 -1.22 -3.15
N SER A 253 -12.63 -1.43 -4.25
CA SER A 253 -13.83 -0.65 -4.56
C SER A 253 -14.96 -0.92 -3.57
N LEU A 254 -15.07 -2.17 -3.07
CA LEU A 254 -16.00 -2.50 -1.99
C LEU A 254 -15.61 -1.80 -0.68
N ILE A 255 -14.32 -1.79 -0.33
CA ILE A 255 -13.81 -1.06 0.84
C ILE A 255 -14.09 0.44 0.72
N ALA A 256 -13.79 1.04 -0.44
CA ALA A 256 -14.01 2.46 -0.71
C ALA A 256 -15.50 2.85 -0.61
N LEU A 257 -16.40 2.03 -1.16
CA LEU A 257 -17.84 2.21 -1.09
C LEU A 257 -18.38 2.25 0.33
N ASP A 258 -17.89 1.34 1.16
CA ASP A 258 -18.40 1.17 2.51
C ASP A 258 -17.78 2.15 3.51
N LEU A 259 -16.52 2.56 3.32
CA LEU A 259 -15.96 3.74 3.99
C LEU A 259 -16.75 5.00 3.64
N TYR A 260 -17.02 5.24 2.35
CA TYR A 260 -17.82 6.38 1.90
C TYR A 260 -19.20 6.39 2.54
N ALA A 261 -19.93 5.28 2.49
CA ALA A 261 -21.26 5.18 3.07
C ALA A 261 -21.24 5.42 4.58
N HIS A 262 -20.22 4.94 5.28
CA HIS A 262 -20.09 5.14 6.73
C HIS A 262 -19.78 6.60 7.08
N THR A 263 -18.84 7.24 6.39
CA THR A 263 -18.42 8.62 6.68
C THR A 263 -19.45 9.65 6.23
N THR A 264 -20.16 9.41 5.13
CA THR A 264 -21.13 10.37 4.56
C THR A 264 -22.57 10.09 4.95
N SER A 265 -22.86 8.90 5.50
CA SER A 265 -24.22 8.36 5.69
C SER A 265 -25.03 8.22 4.38
N ASP A 266 -24.38 8.29 3.22
CA ASP A 266 -25.00 8.10 1.93
C ASP A 266 -25.18 6.61 1.61
N THR A 267 -26.44 6.20 1.40
CA THR A 267 -26.83 4.82 1.16
C THR A 267 -27.26 4.54 -0.27
N GLN A 268 -27.16 5.50 -1.19
CA GLN A 268 -27.68 5.38 -2.55
C GLN A 268 -27.04 4.21 -3.35
N TYR A 269 -25.84 3.77 -2.97
CA TYR A 269 -25.10 2.69 -3.63
C TYR A 269 -25.20 1.33 -2.91
N ALA A 270 -26.04 1.19 -1.89
CA ALA A 270 -26.16 -0.02 -1.07
C ALA A 270 -26.46 -1.28 -1.91
N ASP A 271 -27.34 -1.18 -2.92
CA ASP A 271 -27.67 -2.30 -3.81
C ASP A 271 -26.50 -2.72 -4.70
N VAL A 272 -25.70 -1.75 -5.16
CA VAL A 272 -24.48 -2.02 -5.93
C VAL A 272 -23.47 -2.76 -5.05
N ALA A 273 -23.25 -2.28 -3.82
CA ALA A 273 -22.36 -2.90 -2.86
C ALA A 273 -22.80 -4.32 -2.50
N ALA A 274 -24.09 -4.54 -2.22
CA ALA A 274 -24.64 -5.86 -1.93
C ALA A 274 -24.47 -6.83 -3.12
N SER A 275 -24.75 -6.35 -4.35
CA SER A 275 -24.55 -7.14 -5.56
C SER A 275 -23.08 -7.48 -5.81
N ALA A 276 -22.17 -6.56 -5.53
CA ALA A 276 -20.74 -6.76 -5.68
C ALA A 276 -20.15 -7.70 -4.62
N ARG A 277 -20.55 -7.58 -3.36
CA ARG A 277 -20.19 -8.54 -2.30
C ARG A 277 -20.62 -9.95 -2.65
N LYS A 278 -21.87 -10.12 -3.13
CA LYS A 278 -22.34 -11.43 -3.61
C LYS A 278 -21.45 -11.99 -4.72
N ALA A 279 -21.03 -11.16 -5.67
CA ALA A 279 -20.11 -11.57 -6.73
C ALA A 279 -18.76 -12.02 -6.16
N ALA A 280 -18.14 -11.24 -5.26
CA ALA A 280 -16.91 -11.62 -4.57
C ALA A 280 -17.05 -12.98 -3.84
N CYS A 281 -18.14 -13.18 -3.09
CA CYS A 281 -18.41 -14.41 -2.37
C CYS A 281 -18.47 -15.63 -3.30
N VAL A 282 -19.16 -15.51 -4.44
CA VAL A 282 -19.24 -16.60 -5.42
C VAL A 282 -17.88 -16.88 -6.04
N VAL A 283 -17.17 -15.85 -6.51
CA VAL A 283 -15.89 -15.99 -7.22
C VAL A 283 -14.79 -16.60 -6.33
N LEU A 284 -14.66 -16.13 -5.10
CA LEU A 284 -13.61 -16.60 -4.16
C LEU A 284 -13.88 -18.03 -3.65
N ASN A 285 -15.14 -18.46 -3.65
CA ASN A 285 -15.52 -19.82 -3.24
C ASN A 285 -15.52 -20.85 -4.38
N LEU A 286 -15.17 -20.48 -5.62
CA LEU A 286 -15.03 -21.44 -6.71
C LEU A 286 -13.98 -22.51 -6.38
N ARG A 287 -14.36 -23.78 -6.63
CA ARG A 287 -13.49 -24.98 -6.49
C ARG A 287 -13.49 -25.82 -7.77
N THR A 288 -13.64 -25.16 -8.92
CA THR A 288 -13.63 -25.83 -10.22
C THR A 288 -12.31 -26.57 -10.44
N ALA A 289 -12.39 -27.78 -10.99
CA ALA A 289 -11.26 -28.66 -11.28
C ALA A 289 -10.26 -28.83 -10.11
N GLU A 290 -10.76 -28.95 -8.88
CA GLU A 290 -9.95 -28.97 -7.64
C GLU A 290 -8.76 -29.94 -7.68
N PHE A 291 -8.95 -31.17 -8.18
CA PHE A 291 -7.89 -32.16 -8.32
C PHE A 291 -6.77 -31.70 -9.27
N LEU A 292 -7.14 -31.13 -10.43
CA LEU A 292 -6.19 -30.58 -11.38
C LEU A 292 -5.37 -29.47 -10.73
N TYR A 293 -6.03 -28.49 -10.09
CA TYR A 293 -5.32 -27.39 -9.46
C TYR A 293 -4.40 -27.82 -8.32
N ARG A 294 -4.73 -28.87 -7.54
CA ARG A 294 -3.80 -29.42 -6.53
C ARG A 294 -2.52 -29.92 -7.17
N LEU A 295 -2.61 -30.59 -8.32
CA LEU A 295 -1.43 -31.04 -9.07
C LEU A 295 -0.64 -29.85 -9.63
N LEU A 296 -1.32 -28.89 -10.27
CA LEU A 296 -0.68 -27.72 -10.87
C LEU A 296 0.04 -26.86 -9.82
N CYS A 297 -0.58 -26.66 -8.65
CA CYS A 297 0.01 -25.87 -7.57
C CYS A 297 1.31 -26.49 -7.04
N ARG A 298 1.35 -27.82 -6.85
CA ARG A 298 2.59 -28.52 -6.47
C ARG A 298 3.72 -28.28 -7.47
N ILE A 299 3.40 -28.20 -8.77
CA ILE A 299 4.40 -27.91 -9.82
C ILE A 299 4.82 -26.44 -9.77
N LEU A 300 3.87 -25.52 -9.57
CA LEU A 300 4.14 -24.07 -9.50
C LEU A 300 4.95 -23.69 -8.25
N GLU A 301 4.72 -24.32 -7.11
CA GLU A 301 5.52 -24.14 -5.89
C GLU A 301 7.00 -24.43 -6.13
N LEU A 302 7.32 -25.46 -6.92
CA LEU A 302 8.71 -25.73 -7.31
C LEU A 302 9.34 -24.55 -8.06
N THR A 303 8.55 -23.77 -8.79
CA THR A 303 9.05 -22.60 -9.56
C THR A 303 9.37 -21.40 -8.66
N GLN A 304 8.89 -21.42 -7.41
CA GLN A 304 9.06 -20.36 -6.43
C GLN A 304 10.23 -20.65 -5.46
N LEU A 305 10.83 -21.83 -5.52
CA LEU A 305 11.97 -22.15 -4.65
C LEU A 305 13.16 -21.21 -4.91
N PRO A 306 13.83 -20.72 -3.85
CA PRO A 306 15.11 -20.03 -3.95
C PRO A 306 16.12 -20.86 -4.75
N LYS A 307 17.08 -20.20 -5.39
CA LYS A 307 18.04 -20.83 -6.29
C LYS A 307 18.79 -21.99 -5.63
N ASP A 308 19.25 -21.80 -4.40
CA ASP A 308 20.04 -22.81 -3.68
C ASP A 308 19.20 -24.05 -3.33
N GLU A 309 17.95 -23.86 -2.90
CA GLU A 309 17.01 -24.95 -2.67
C GLU A 309 16.65 -25.67 -3.98
N ALA A 310 16.38 -24.91 -5.04
CA ALA A 310 16.07 -25.44 -6.36
C ALA A 310 17.23 -26.27 -6.96
N MET A 311 18.48 -25.92 -6.64
CA MET A 311 19.68 -26.65 -7.07
C MET A 311 19.85 -27.99 -6.36
N ARG A 312 19.36 -28.12 -5.11
CA ARG A 312 19.43 -29.37 -4.31
C ARG A 312 18.36 -30.39 -4.69
N LEU A 313 17.40 -30.01 -5.53
CA LEU A 313 16.33 -30.92 -5.97
C LEU A 313 16.88 -32.10 -6.79
N PRO A 314 16.26 -33.30 -6.66
CA PRO A 314 16.52 -34.42 -7.56
C PRO A 314 16.38 -34.05 -9.04
N ALA A 315 17.13 -34.73 -9.92
CA ALA A 315 17.15 -34.43 -11.35
C ALA A 315 15.75 -34.45 -12.00
N THR A 316 14.92 -35.42 -11.64
CA THR A 316 13.53 -35.55 -12.11
C THR A 316 12.67 -34.36 -11.66
N THR A 317 12.76 -33.95 -10.40
CA THR A 317 12.02 -32.79 -9.86
C THR A 317 12.47 -31.48 -10.52
N ARG A 318 13.75 -31.32 -10.85
CA ARG A 318 14.25 -30.16 -11.60
C ARG A 318 13.68 -30.09 -13.02
N ILE A 319 13.48 -31.23 -13.69
CA ILE A 319 12.78 -31.28 -14.98
C ILE A 319 11.34 -30.80 -14.83
N ILE A 320 10.62 -31.30 -13.82
CA ILE A 320 9.24 -30.88 -13.52
C ILE A 320 9.18 -29.36 -13.25
N LYS A 321 10.06 -28.84 -12.40
CA LYS A 321 10.20 -27.39 -12.14
C LYS A 321 10.39 -26.62 -13.45
N ARG A 322 11.29 -27.07 -14.33
CA ARG A 322 11.58 -26.39 -15.60
C ARG A 322 10.38 -26.40 -16.54
N LEU A 323 9.64 -27.51 -16.61
CA LEU A 323 8.39 -27.59 -17.37
C LEU A 323 7.32 -26.67 -16.78
N GLY A 324 7.20 -26.64 -15.45
CA GLY A 324 6.33 -25.72 -14.71
C GLY A 324 6.60 -24.27 -15.08
N TRP A 325 7.85 -23.84 -14.93
CA TRP A 325 8.27 -22.47 -15.21
C TRP A 325 8.12 -22.09 -16.69
N LYS A 326 8.56 -22.95 -17.62
CA LYS A 326 8.60 -22.61 -19.05
C LYS A 326 7.24 -22.70 -19.73
N TYR A 327 6.37 -23.61 -19.28
CA TYR A 327 5.12 -23.92 -20.00
C TYR A 327 3.87 -23.72 -19.17
N LEU A 328 3.86 -24.13 -17.90
CA LEU A 328 2.66 -24.06 -17.07
C LEU A 328 2.38 -22.64 -16.58
N ALA A 329 3.33 -22.02 -15.86
CA ALA A 329 3.14 -20.69 -15.27
C ALA A 329 2.69 -19.63 -16.30
N PRO A 330 3.29 -19.53 -17.50
CA PRO A 330 2.84 -18.55 -18.51
C PRO A 330 1.46 -18.86 -19.10
N ARG A 331 0.95 -20.09 -18.97
CA ARG A 331 -0.33 -20.54 -19.55
C ARG A 331 -1.44 -20.76 -18.53
N MET A 332 -1.20 -20.47 -17.25
CA MET A 332 -2.22 -20.63 -16.19
C MET A 332 -3.52 -19.89 -16.50
N HIS A 333 -3.44 -18.72 -17.12
CA HIS A 333 -4.59 -17.94 -17.57
C HIS A 333 -5.53 -18.68 -18.55
N LEU A 334 -5.01 -19.57 -19.40
CA LEU A 334 -5.82 -20.39 -20.30
C LEU A 334 -6.58 -21.47 -19.53
N ILE A 335 -5.94 -22.08 -18.53
CA ILE A 335 -6.57 -23.08 -17.66
C ILE A 335 -7.67 -22.42 -16.83
N LYS A 336 -7.39 -21.25 -16.23
CA LYS A 336 -8.37 -20.44 -15.50
C LYS A 336 -9.54 -19.99 -16.38
N ALA A 337 -9.30 -19.65 -17.64
CA ALA A 337 -10.36 -19.28 -18.57
C ALA A 337 -11.37 -20.41 -18.84
N ILE A 338 -10.95 -21.69 -18.72
CA ILE A 338 -11.78 -22.88 -18.88
C ILE A 338 -12.36 -23.35 -17.53
N PHE A 339 -11.53 -23.37 -16.49
CA PHE A 339 -11.88 -23.80 -15.13
C PHE A 339 -11.70 -22.62 -14.17
N PRO A 340 -12.69 -21.72 -14.06
CA PRO A 340 -12.51 -20.44 -13.39
C PRO A 340 -12.37 -20.59 -11.87
N ARG A 341 -11.28 -20.00 -11.34
CA ARG A 341 -11.04 -19.78 -9.91
C ARG A 341 -9.92 -18.75 -9.74
N LEU A 342 -9.93 -18.06 -8.61
CA LEU A 342 -8.84 -17.17 -8.20
C LEU A 342 -8.09 -17.71 -6.98
N VAL A 343 -8.80 -18.33 -6.03
CA VAL A 343 -8.21 -18.95 -4.84
C VAL A 343 -7.79 -20.39 -5.15
N MET A 344 -6.50 -20.67 -5.05
CA MET A 344 -5.92 -21.99 -5.32
C MET A 344 -5.98 -22.91 -4.09
N PRO A 345 -5.90 -24.25 -4.27
CA PRO A 345 -6.05 -25.20 -3.17
C PRO A 345 -4.99 -25.09 -2.06
N ASN A 346 -3.80 -24.59 -2.41
CA ASN A 346 -2.67 -24.41 -1.50
C ASN A 346 -2.69 -23.07 -0.74
N GLY A 347 -3.66 -22.18 -1.03
CA GLY A 347 -3.74 -20.85 -0.42
C GLY A 347 -3.18 -19.71 -1.28
N PHE A 348 -2.57 -19.99 -2.43
CA PHE A 348 -2.22 -18.93 -3.40
C PHE A 348 -3.50 -18.28 -3.96
N VAL A 349 -3.50 -16.95 -4.13
CA VAL A 349 -4.59 -16.22 -4.76
C VAL A 349 -4.06 -15.48 -5.98
N ASP A 350 -4.67 -15.76 -7.13
CA ASP A 350 -4.26 -15.19 -8.40
C ASP A 350 -4.95 -13.85 -8.67
N ARG A 351 -4.25 -12.94 -9.36
CA ARG A 351 -4.68 -11.56 -9.63
C ARG A 351 -5.97 -11.48 -10.41
N SER A 352 -6.08 -12.30 -11.44
CA SER A 352 -7.13 -12.16 -12.44
C SER A 352 -7.51 -13.52 -13.00
N LEU A 353 -8.64 -13.56 -13.70
CA LEU A 353 -9.07 -14.78 -14.36
C LEU A 353 -8.33 -14.99 -15.70
N CYS A 354 -8.15 -13.92 -16.46
CA CYS A 354 -7.80 -14.01 -17.88
C CYS A 354 -6.47 -13.37 -18.28
N GLN A 355 -5.85 -12.53 -17.45
CA GLN A 355 -4.55 -11.92 -17.78
C GLN A 355 -3.46 -12.99 -17.78
N LYS A 356 -2.54 -12.89 -18.73
CA LYS A 356 -1.41 -13.81 -18.85
C LYS A 356 -0.50 -13.75 -17.62
N ASP A 357 0.20 -14.87 -17.42
CA ASP A 357 1.19 -15.14 -16.37
C ASP A 357 0.60 -15.44 -14.98
N HIS A 358 1.41 -16.14 -14.19
CA HIS A 358 1.17 -16.46 -12.79
C HIS A 358 2.08 -15.55 -11.96
N SER A 359 1.60 -14.36 -11.61
CA SER A 359 2.40 -13.37 -10.89
C SER A 359 2.36 -13.62 -9.39
N THR A 360 3.52 -13.94 -8.83
CA THR A 360 3.69 -14.16 -7.38
C THR A 360 3.73 -12.87 -6.58
N ARG A 361 3.99 -11.72 -7.19
CA ARG A 361 4.03 -10.42 -6.50
C ARG A 361 2.69 -10.05 -5.87
N TYR A 362 1.60 -10.36 -6.57
CA TYR A 362 0.27 -9.95 -6.14
C TYR A 362 -0.26 -10.72 -4.94
N GLN A 363 0.34 -11.86 -4.57
CA GLN A 363 -0.12 -12.64 -3.43
C GLN A 363 -0.17 -11.79 -2.15
N SER A 364 0.83 -10.96 -1.84
CA SER A 364 0.80 -10.09 -0.65
C SER A 364 -0.24 -8.97 -0.76
N VAL A 365 -0.42 -8.39 -1.94
CA VAL A 365 -1.53 -7.44 -2.23
C VAL A 365 -2.89 -8.11 -1.96
N HIS A 366 -3.04 -9.39 -2.30
CA HIS A 366 -4.28 -10.12 -2.12
C HIS A 366 -4.53 -10.49 -0.67
N VAL A 367 -3.48 -10.84 0.07
CA VAL A 367 -3.57 -10.98 1.54
C VAL A 367 -4.07 -9.66 2.13
N LEU A 368 -3.44 -8.54 1.79
CA LEU A 368 -3.81 -7.21 2.27
C LEU A 368 -5.30 -6.94 1.99
N ASP A 369 -5.72 -7.03 0.73
CA ASP A 369 -7.09 -6.72 0.33
C ASP A 369 -8.12 -7.68 0.97
N LEU A 370 -7.79 -8.96 1.16
CA LEU A 370 -8.67 -9.92 1.84
C LEU A 370 -8.79 -9.64 3.34
N VAL A 371 -7.70 -9.27 4.02
CA VAL A 371 -7.70 -8.88 5.44
C VAL A 371 -8.52 -7.59 5.62
N ARG A 372 -8.31 -6.60 4.76
CA ARG A 372 -9.09 -5.35 4.74
C ARG A 372 -10.56 -5.59 4.45
N TYR A 373 -10.89 -6.48 3.51
CA TYR A 373 -12.27 -6.89 3.26
C TYR A 373 -12.90 -7.57 4.47
N GLN A 374 -12.21 -8.53 5.09
CA GLN A 374 -12.71 -9.26 6.26
C GLN A 374 -13.01 -8.32 7.45
N ARG A 375 -12.22 -7.25 7.62
CA ARG A 375 -12.47 -6.20 8.62
C ARG A 375 -13.85 -5.56 8.45
N ARG A 376 -14.20 -5.27 7.20
CA ARG A 376 -15.41 -4.51 6.85
C ARG A 376 -16.64 -5.41 6.72
N TYR A 377 -16.45 -6.64 6.28
CA TYR A 377 -17.54 -7.59 6.05
C TYR A 377 -17.30 -8.95 6.73
N PRO A 378 -17.16 -9.00 8.07
CA PRO A 378 -16.87 -10.24 8.77
C PRO A 378 -17.92 -11.34 8.57
N GLN A 379 -19.18 -10.94 8.32
CA GLN A 379 -20.31 -11.81 8.05
C GLN A 379 -20.24 -12.60 6.73
N ASP A 380 -19.39 -12.18 5.78
CA ASP A 380 -19.27 -12.85 4.48
C ASP A 380 -18.46 -14.17 4.55
N GLY A 381 -17.90 -14.48 5.71
CA GLY A 381 -17.30 -15.80 5.98
C GLY A 381 -15.99 -16.05 5.24
N PHE A 382 -15.21 -15.02 4.94
CA PHE A 382 -13.94 -15.15 4.19
C PHE A 382 -12.75 -15.56 5.06
N TRP A 383 -12.90 -15.61 6.38
CA TRP A 383 -11.83 -15.97 7.29
C TRP A 383 -11.08 -17.29 6.94
N PRO A 384 -11.74 -18.38 6.52
CA PRO A 384 -11.04 -19.60 6.10
C PRO A 384 -10.21 -19.43 4.82
N ILE A 385 -10.53 -18.46 3.96
CA ILE A 385 -9.73 -18.11 2.79
C ILE A 385 -8.55 -17.23 3.23
N VAL A 386 -8.80 -16.22 4.07
CA VAL A 386 -7.78 -15.35 4.66
C VAL A 386 -6.70 -16.17 5.35
N ARG A 387 -7.08 -17.06 6.28
CA ARG A 387 -6.14 -17.93 7.00
C ARG A 387 -5.27 -18.80 6.09
N ARG A 388 -5.86 -19.48 5.11
CA ARG A 388 -5.08 -20.31 4.17
C ARG A 388 -4.12 -19.47 3.32
N THR A 389 -4.52 -18.26 2.97
CA THR A 389 -3.69 -17.32 2.19
C THR A 389 -2.52 -16.80 3.02
N LEU A 390 -2.76 -16.51 4.30
CA LEU A 390 -1.75 -16.14 5.29
C LEU A 390 -0.76 -17.28 5.53
N GLU A 391 -1.25 -18.48 5.84
CA GLU A 391 -0.44 -19.67 6.10
C GLU A 391 0.44 -20.01 4.88
N TYR A 392 -0.11 -19.94 3.66
CA TYR A 392 0.67 -20.12 2.44
C TYR A 392 1.77 -19.06 2.30
N THR A 393 1.48 -17.79 2.58
CA THR A 393 2.46 -16.71 2.45
C THR A 393 3.58 -16.83 3.48
N GLN A 394 3.26 -17.20 4.72
CA GLN A 394 4.21 -17.34 5.81
C GLN A 394 5.08 -18.62 5.69
N HIS A 395 4.48 -19.75 5.32
CA HIS A 395 5.12 -21.06 5.45
C HIS A 395 5.59 -21.68 4.12
N SER A 396 5.22 -21.11 2.98
CA SER A 396 5.80 -21.52 1.69
C SER A 396 7.09 -20.76 1.39
N SER A 397 7.79 -21.17 0.33
CA SER A 397 9.00 -20.48 -0.14
C SER A 397 8.73 -19.15 -0.84
N ILE A 398 7.48 -18.67 -0.93
CA ILE A 398 7.14 -17.46 -1.69
C ILE A 398 7.77 -16.19 -1.09
N ARG A 399 7.93 -16.10 0.24
CA ARG A 399 8.59 -14.95 0.87
C ARG A 399 10.08 -14.92 0.52
N ALA A 400 10.75 -16.07 0.65
CA ALA A 400 12.15 -16.22 0.24
C ALA A 400 12.35 -15.96 -1.27
N HIS A 401 11.35 -16.30 -2.09
CA HIS A 401 11.35 -15.99 -3.52
C HIS A 401 11.34 -14.48 -3.81
N TRP A 402 10.53 -13.70 -3.07
CA TRP A 402 10.49 -12.24 -3.20
C TRP A 402 11.79 -11.60 -2.75
N MET A 403 12.39 -12.12 -1.67
CA MET A 403 13.68 -11.69 -1.17
C MET A 403 14.80 -11.86 -2.21
N GLU A 404 14.88 -13.02 -2.87
CA GLU A 404 15.91 -13.33 -3.86
C GLU A 404 15.76 -12.51 -5.18
N ASP A 405 14.52 -12.26 -5.62
CA ASP A 405 14.25 -11.50 -6.84
C ASP A 405 14.02 -10.01 -6.55
N LYS A 406 15.04 -9.18 -6.80
CA LYS A 406 14.99 -7.71 -6.65
C LYS A 406 13.77 -7.06 -7.27
N THR A 407 13.26 -7.60 -8.36
CA THR A 407 12.12 -7.00 -9.04
C THR A 407 10.82 -7.22 -8.25
N ARG A 408 10.75 -8.24 -7.38
CA ARG A 408 9.56 -8.65 -6.60
C ARG A 408 9.59 -8.24 -5.13
N GLN A 409 10.65 -7.54 -4.70
CA GLN A 409 10.85 -7.18 -3.30
C GLN A 409 9.75 -6.25 -2.76
N ASP A 410 9.08 -5.49 -3.63
CA ASP A 410 7.89 -4.69 -3.32
C ASP A 410 6.79 -5.49 -2.62
N ALA A 411 6.67 -6.79 -2.93
CA ALA A 411 5.70 -7.68 -2.30
C ALA A 411 5.87 -7.77 -0.78
N LEU A 412 7.08 -7.57 -0.24
CA LEU A 412 7.35 -7.57 1.20
C LEU A 412 6.68 -6.37 1.90
N GLY A 413 6.61 -5.21 1.23
CA GLY A 413 5.94 -4.01 1.76
C GLY A 413 4.46 -4.27 2.00
N PHE A 414 3.77 -4.83 1.00
CA PHE A 414 2.36 -5.21 1.13
C PHE A 414 2.13 -6.35 2.13
N TRP A 415 3.09 -7.26 2.30
CA TRP A 415 3.00 -8.32 3.30
C TRP A 415 3.00 -7.74 4.73
N ALA A 416 3.93 -6.84 5.03
CA ALA A 416 3.99 -6.16 6.32
C ALA A 416 2.74 -5.29 6.57
N GLU A 417 2.26 -4.58 5.54
CA GLU A 417 0.99 -3.82 5.59
C GLU A 417 -0.20 -4.74 5.94
N ALA A 418 -0.28 -5.92 5.29
CA ALA A 418 -1.35 -6.88 5.58
C ALA A 418 -1.30 -7.39 7.02
N LEU A 419 -0.10 -7.66 7.54
CA LEU A 419 0.11 -8.11 8.91
C LEU A 419 -0.24 -7.04 9.95
N TYR A 420 0.00 -5.76 9.64
CA TYR A 420 -0.48 -4.65 10.47
C TYR A 420 -2.01 -4.68 10.61
N HIS A 421 -2.72 -4.75 9.48
CA HIS A 421 -4.18 -4.86 9.49
C HIS A 421 -4.65 -6.14 10.20
N LEU A 422 -3.94 -7.26 10.05
CA LEU A 422 -4.27 -8.52 10.71
C LEU A 422 -4.10 -8.43 12.23
N CYS A 423 -3.03 -7.81 12.71
CA CYS A 423 -2.79 -7.65 14.14
C CYS A 423 -3.94 -6.88 14.82
N LEU A 424 -4.47 -5.87 14.15
CA LEU A 424 -5.61 -5.09 14.64
C LEU A 424 -6.97 -5.81 14.52
N LEU A 425 -7.04 -6.92 13.78
CA LEU A 425 -8.25 -7.75 13.65
C LEU A 425 -8.28 -8.91 14.63
N ASP A 426 -7.13 -9.55 14.83
CA ASP A 426 -7.03 -10.78 15.61
C ASP A 426 -5.88 -10.63 16.62
N PRO A 427 -6.14 -10.80 17.93
CA PRO A 427 -5.14 -10.63 18.98
C PRO A 427 -4.13 -11.77 19.05
N GLU A 428 -4.17 -12.77 18.17
CA GLU A 428 -3.26 -13.91 18.19
C GLU A 428 -1.78 -13.46 18.18
N PRO A 429 -0.97 -13.89 19.17
CA PRO A 429 0.43 -13.44 19.30
C PRO A 429 1.30 -13.76 18.08
N GLN A 430 0.98 -14.83 17.35
CA GLN A 430 1.73 -15.24 16.17
C GLN A 430 1.77 -14.16 15.08
N TYR A 431 0.72 -13.35 14.94
CA TYR A 431 0.68 -12.31 13.92
C TYR A 431 1.62 -11.14 14.25
N ARG A 432 1.85 -10.86 15.54
CA ARG A 432 2.88 -9.88 15.97
C ARG A 432 4.27 -10.39 15.67
N ALA A 433 4.51 -11.68 15.89
CA ALA A 433 5.77 -12.31 15.52
C ALA A 433 6.02 -12.23 14.00
N TRP A 434 5.01 -12.54 13.18
CA TRP A 434 5.13 -12.41 11.72
C TRP A 434 5.32 -10.96 11.29
N LEU A 435 4.67 -9.99 11.94
CA LEU A 435 4.87 -8.57 11.66
C LEU A 435 6.31 -8.14 12.00
N ALA A 436 6.87 -8.61 13.11
CA ALA A 436 8.25 -8.34 13.47
C ALA A 436 9.23 -8.94 12.45
N GLU A 437 9.02 -10.19 12.03
CA GLU A 437 9.79 -10.81 10.94
C GLU A 437 9.70 -10.00 9.65
N ALA A 438 8.50 -9.54 9.28
CA ALA A 438 8.31 -8.74 8.08
C ALA A 438 9.04 -7.38 8.16
N ILE A 439 9.05 -6.74 9.33
CA ILE A 439 9.84 -5.51 9.56
C ILE A 439 11.35 -5.78 9.40
N LEU A 440 11.84 -6.91 9.92
CA LEU A 440 13.23 -7.32 9.73
C LEU A 440 13.56 -7.55 8.24
N ASP A 441 12.68 -8.23 7.50
CA ASP A 441 12.82 -8.44 6.06
C ASP A 441 12.89 -7.07 5.32
N LEU A 442 12.00 -6.12 5.65
CA LEU A 442 11.98 -4.79 5.02
C LEU A 442 13.27 -3.98 5.27
N GLU A 443 13.84 -4.10 6.47
CA GLU A 443 15.10 -3.45 6.83
C GLU A 443 16.28 -4.05 6.06
N ASP A 444 16.33 -5.38 5.92
CA ASP A 444 17.40 -6.08 5.20
C ASP A 444 17.47 -5.70 3.72
N TYR A 445 16.32 -5.36 3.12
CA TYR A 445 16.22 -4.91 1.73
C TYR A 445 16.07 -3.39 1.58
N GLY A 446 16.04 -2.64 2.68
CA GLY A 446 15.92 -1.18 2.67
C GLY A 446 14.69 -0.69 1.91
N LEU A 447 13.53 -1.32 2.12
CA LEU A 447 12.27 -0.98 1.43
C LEU A 447 11.48 0.12 2.15
N GLY A 448 11.74 0.32 3.45
CA GLY A 448 10.96 1.19 4.31
C GLY A 448 9.78 0.47 4.96
N LEU A 449 9.26 1.05 6.03
CA LEU A 449 8.16 0.53 6.82
C LEU A 449 6.79 0.83 6.19
N PRO A 450 5.78 -0.04 6.35
CA PRO A 450 4.41 0.28 5.96
C PRO A 450 3.93 1.60 6.60
N PRO A 451 3.30 2.52 5.84
CA PRO A 451 2.79 3.79 6.37
C PRO A 451 1.93 3.63 7.62
N SER A 452 1.12 2.57 7.66
CA SER A 452 0.18 2.33 8.73
C SER A 452 0.83 1.98 10.06
N LEU A 453 2.12 1.61 10.10
CA LEU A 453 2.84 1.33 11.35
C LEU A 453 2.91 2.54 12.29
N LEU A 454 2.68 3.75 11.78
CA LEU A 454 2.53 4.95 12.61
C LEU A 454 1.20 5.01 13.38
N GLY A 455 0.25 4.09 13.13
CA GLY A 455 -1.05 4.05 13.81
C GLY A 455 -2.09 5.02 13.26
N SER A 456 -1.86 5.59 12.06
CA SER A 456 -2.67 6.68 11.47
C SER A 456 -3.57 6.26 10.31
N ASN A 457 -3.63 4.97 9.97
CA ASN A 457 -4.47 4.52 8.87
C ASN A 457 -5.95 4.50 9.28
N ALA A 458 -6.71 5.48 8.80
CA ALA A 458 -8.14 5.66 9.06
C ALA A 458 -9.02 4.46 8.65
N GLU A 459 -8.55 3.64 7.71
CA GLU A 459 -9.26 2.41 7.34
C GLU A 459 -9.16 1.35 8.44
N ALA A 460 -8.01 1.26 9.10
CA ALA A 460 -7.78 0.28 10.16
C ALA A 460 -8.32 0.78 11.51
N ILE A 461 -8.12 2.07 11.80
CA ILE A 461 -8.45 2.69 13.08
C ILE A 461 -9.16 4.02 12.79
N ALA A 462 -10.39 4.18 13.26
CA ALA A 462 -11.13 5.43 13.12
C ALA A 462 -10.31 6.62 13.67
N PRO A 463 -10.33 7.80 13.05
CA PRO A 463 -9.46 8.92 13.44
C PRO A 463 -9.53 9.33 14.92
N THR A 464 -10.71 9.17 15.54
CA THR A 464 -10.96 9.45 16.98
C THR A 464 -10.35 8.42 17.92
N LEU A 465 -9.94 7.26 17.42
CA LEU A 465 -9.33 6.16 18.18
C LEU A 465 -7.83 6.01 17.90
N GLN A 466 -7.25 6.85 17.04
CA GLN A 466 -5.83 6.76 16.70
C GLN A 466 -4.98 7.37 17.82
N CYS A 467 -3.93 6.66 18.22
CA CYS A 467 -2.98 7.10 19.25
C CYS A 467 -1.66 7.54 18.61
N PRO A 468 -0.93 8.53 19.19
CA PRO A 468 0.42 8.89 18.75
C PRO A 468 1.38 7.69 18.73
N CYS A 469 2.19 7.57 17.69
CA CYS A 469 3.30 6.61 17.67
C CYS A 469 4.44 7.15 18.54
N PRO A 470 4.96 6.41 19.53
CA PRO A 470 6.05 6.89 20.35
C PRO A 470 7.37 6.88 19.57
N SER A 471 8.20 7.90 19.80
CA SER A 471 9.46 8.10 19.08
C SER A 471 10.64 7.56 19.88
N PRO A 472 11.36 6.51 19.42
CA PRO A 472 12.50 5.96 20.14
C PRO A 472 13.72 6.88 20.05
N VAL A 473 14.53 6.97 21.10
CA VAL A 473 15.81 7.72 21.09
C VAL A 473 16.81 7.06 20.12
N ASP A 474 16.87 5.72 20.11
CA ASP A 474 17.70 4.99 19.14
C ASP A 474 16.97 4.92 17.78
N ARG A 475 17.47 5.70 16.82
CA ARG A 475 16.94 5.79 15.44
C ARG A 475 16.96 4.47 14.68
N ARG A 476 17.65 3.44 15.19
CA ARG A 476 17.72 2.12 14.57
C ARG A 476 16.57 1.21 15.00
N LEU A 477 15.89 1.53 16.10
CA LEU A 477 14.69 0.80 16.51
C LEU A 477 13.51 1.13 15.58
N ARG A 478 12.64 0.15 15.37
CA ARG A 478 11.40 0.29 14.61
C ARG A 478 10.22 0.08 15.54
N VAL A 479 9.19 0.91 15.36
CA VAL A 479 7.98 0.88 16.17
C VAL A 479 6.80 0.61 15.25
N ALA A 480 6.06 -0.46 15.54
CA ALA A 480 4.73 -0.68 14.99
C ALA A 480 3.70 -0.32 16.06
N ASN A 481 2.96 0.75 15.82
CA ASN A 481 1.91 1.25 16.69
C ASN A 481 0.57 0.54 16.40
N LEU A 482 0.25 -0.44 17.23
CA LEU A 482 -0.99 -1.22 17.17
C LEU A 482 -2.07 -0.67 18.13
N SER A 483 -1.83 0.49 18.73
CA SER A 483 -2.73 1.11 19.71
C SER A 483 -4.06 1.54 19.09
N ARG A 484 -5.14 1.45 19.87
CA ARG A 484 -6.47 1.90 19.48
C ARG A 484 -7.28 2.31 20.71
N GLY A 485 -7.71 3.58 20.73
CA GLY A 485 -8.51 4.14 21.81
C GLY A 485 -7.75 4.17 23.13
N ASP A 486 -8.27 3.47 24.13
CA ASP A 486 -7.66 3.34 25.47
C ASP A 486 -6.61 2.21 25.56
N THR A 487 -6.56 1.35 24.55
CA THR A 487 -5.64 0.21 24.47
C THR A 487 -4.35 0.64 23.77
N ILE A 488 -3.25 0.63 24.50
CA ILE A 488 -1.92 0.95 23.97
C ILE A 488 -1.19 -0.37 23.69
N GLU A 489 -0.76 -0.54 22.45
CA GLU A 489 -0.07 -1.76 22.00
C GLU A 489 1.07 -1.37 21.05
N TRP A 490 2.31 -1.71 21.41
CA TRP A 490 3.48 -1.41 20.60
C TRP A 490 4.34 -2.65 20.38
N LEU A 491 4.74 -2.86 19.14
CA LEU A 491 5.75 -3.85 18.77
C LEU A 491 7.05 -3.12 18.42
N ILE A 492 8.11 -3.40 19.16
CA ILE A 492 9.41 -2.76 19.01
C ILE A 492 10.38 -3.77 18.42
N VAL A 493 10.94 -3.45 17.26
CA VAL A 493 11.84 -4.33 16.51
C VAL A 493 13.23 -3.71 16.44
N ASN A 494 14.25 -4.50 16.75
CA ASN A 494 15.65 -4.13 16.62
C ASN A 494 16.27 -4.87 15.42
N PRO A 495 16.46 -4.20 14.27
CA PRO A 495 17.07 -4.80 13.10
C PRO A 495 18.59 -4.97 13.21
N THR A 496 19.22 -4.44 14.26
CA THR A 496 20.68 -4.43 14.40
C THR A 496 21.23 -5.73 14.97
N HIS A 497 22.54 -5.94 14.80
CA HIS A 497 23.29 -7.07 15.37
C HIS A 497 23.83 -6.78 16.78
N GLN A 498 23.19 -5.87 17.52
CA GLN A 498 23.54 -5.52 18.89
C GLN A 498 22.26 -5.30 19.69
N GLU A 499 22.28 -5.60 20.98
CA GLU A 499 21.16 -5.21 21.85
C GLU A 499 21.07 -3.68 21.92
N SER A 500 19.86 -3.16 22.11
CA SER A 500 19.63 -1.71 22.18
C SER A 500 18.63 -1.37 23.28
N PRO A 501 18.92 -0.38 24.15
CA PRO A 501 18.00 0.03 25.19
C PRO A 501 16.79 0.76 24.57
N LEU A 502 15.59 0.42 25.02
CA LEU A 502 14.39 1.14 24.60
C LEU A 502 14.21 2.42 25.42
N ARG A 503 14.51 3.58 24.84
CA ARG A 503 14.20 4.88 25.44
C ARG A 503 13.35 5.70 24.48
N TRP A 504 12.55 6.62 25.03
CA TRP A 504 11.67 7.49 24.26
C TRP A 504 12.18 8.92 24.23
N GLU A 505 12.08 9.59 23.08
CA GLU A 505 12.44 11.01 22.93
C GLU A 505 11.56 11.91 23.79
N THR A 506 10.33 11.47 24.10
CA THR A 506 9.40 12.15 24.99
C THR A 506 8.89 11.16 26.03
N SER A 507 8.77 11.61 27.28
CA SER A 507 8.20 10.81 28.37
C SER A 507 6.76 10.39 28.04
N LEU A 508 6.47 9.11 28.24
CA LEU A 508 5.15 8.54 27.97
C LEU A 508 4.37 8.41 29.29
N ASN A 509 3.16 8.94 29.32
CA ASN A 509 2.25 8.81 30.46
C ASN A 509 1.44 7.50 30.37
N VAL A 510 2.11 6.38 30.13
CA VAL A 510 1.48 5.06 29.97
C VAL A 510 2.33 4.01 30.67
N GLU A 511 1.70 3.23 31.53
CA GLU A 511 2.32 2.03 32.12
C GLU A 511 2.21 0.87 31.13
N MET A 512 3.34 0.24 30.82
CA MET A 512 3.44 -0.81 29.80
C MET A 512 3.90 -2.12 30.43
N VAL A 513 3.22 -3.22 30.10
CA VAL A 513 3.68 -4.58 30.36
C VAL A 513 4.40 -5.09 29.12
N TRP A 514 5.67 -5.45 29.26
CA TRP A 514 6.52 -5.89 28.15
C TRP A 514 6.65 -7.41 28.09
N HIS A 515 6.61 -7.94 26.87
CA HIS A 515 6.75 -9.36 26.57
C HIS A 515 7.87 -9.56 25.56
N ARG A 516 8.80 -10.48 25.84
CA ARG A 516 9.68 -11.08 24.83
C ARG A 516 9.00 -12.31 24.24
N SER A 517 9.46 -12.76 23.07
CA SER A 517 8.94 -13.95 22.38
C SER A 517 8.87 -15.21 23.26
N ASP A 518 9.67 -15.27 24.34
CA ASP A 518 9.88 -16.47 25.14
C ASP A 518 9.54 -16.30 26.64
N ALA A 519 9.25 -15.07 27.11
CA ALA A 519 8.93 -14.77 28.51
C ALA A 519 8.34 -13.36 28.71
N ALA A 520 7.54 -13.17 29.75
CA ALA A 520 7.17 -11.83 30.21
C ALA A 520 8.40 -11.12 30.83
N LEU A 521 8.59 -9.84 30.48
CA LEU A 521 9.56 -8.96 31.12
C LEU A 521 8.80 -8.03 32.07
N HIS A 522 9.01 -8.19 33.38
CA HIS A 522 8.64 -7.14 34.32
C HIS A 522 9.71 -6.06 34.27
N SER A 523 9.35 -4.84 33.88
CA SER A 523 10.22 -3.68 34.08
C SER A 523 10.02 -3.15 35.49
N ASP A 524 11.03 -3.28 36.34
CA ASP A 524 11.15 -2.41 37.51
C ASP A 524 11.36 -0.97 37.01
N ALA A 525 10.81 0.01 37.72
CA ALA A 525 10.58 1.39 37.28
C ALA A 525 11.82 2.21 36.84
N GLU A 526 13.04 1.65 36.91
CA GLU A 526 14.28 2.35 36.56
C GLU A 526 15.08 1.72 35.38
N ASP A 527 14.78 0.48 34.96
CA ASP A 527 15.49 -0.18 33.86
C ASP A 527 14.60 -0.36 32.62
N PHE A 528 14.83 0.50 31.62
CA PHE A 528 14.22 0.36 30.31
C PHE A 528 14.55 -1.02 29.69
N PRO A 529 13.58 -1.71 29.07
CA PRO A 529 13.82 -3.03 28.50
C PRO A 529 14.87 -2.98 27.39
N GLN A 530 15.75 -3.98 27.36
CA GLN A 530 16.70 -4.19 26.27
C GLN A 530 16.01 -4.91 25.12
N ILE A 531 16.12 -4.38 23.91
CA ILE A 531 15.62 -5.05 22.70
C ILE A 531 16.73 -5.97 22.15
N PRO A 532 16.48 -7.29 22.04
CA PRO A 532 17.50 -8.23 21.59
C PRO A 532 17.95 -7.92 20.16
N GLN A 533 19.20 -8.25 19.82
CA GLN A 533 19.70 -8.16 18.46
C GLN A 533 18.81 -8.97 17.50
N ARG A 534 18.48 -8.41 16.33
CA ARG A 534 17.62 -9.04 15.32
C ARG A 534 16.33 -9.63 15.90
N GLY A 535 15.79 -9.00 16.93
CA GLY A 535 14.62 -9.46 17.66
C GLY A 535 13.69 -8.32 18.05
N TRP A 536 12.70 -8.63 18.87
CA TRP A 536 11.62 -7.70 19.17
C TRP A 536 11.07 -7.91 20.58
N ILE A 537 10.36 -6.89 21.09
CA ILE A 537 9.51 -6.98 22.28
C ILE A 537 8.14 -6.40 21.96
N HIS A 538 7.13 -6.86 22.69
CA HIS A 538 5.74 -6.44 22.55
C HIS A 538 5.26 -5.85 23.87
N GLY A 539 4.79 -4.61 23.85
CA GLY A 539 4.27 -3.90 25.00
C GLY A 539 2.77 -3.72 24.91
N ILE A 540 2.06 -3.97 26.01
CA ILE A 540 0.62 -3.68 26.14
C ILE A 540 0.41 -2.82 27.38
N GLY A 541 -0.38 -1.76 27.25
CA GLY A 541 -0.71 -0.84 28.34
C GLY A 541 -2.12 -0.27 28.20
N ARG A 542 -2.50 0.55 29.19
CA ARG A 542 -3.71 1.37 29.13
C ARG A 542 -3.32 2.84 29.22
N GLY A 543 -3.82 3.63 28.29
CA GLY A 543 -3.60 5.07 28.26
C GLY A 543 -4.94 5.81 28.31
N SER A 544 -4.95 6.99 28.92
CA SER A 544 -6.02 7.94 28.65
C SER A 544 -5.80 8.52 27.25
N PRO A 545 -6.82 8.56 26.38
CA PRO A 545 -6.68 9.26 25.11
C PRO A 545 -6.32 10.73 25.37
N PRO A 546 -5.42 11.33 24.56
CA PRO A 546 -5.04 12.74 24.70
C PRO A 546 -6.21 13.69 24.49
#